data_AF-A0A848LYS3-F1
#
_entry.id   AF-A0A848LYS3-F1
#
_cell.length_a   1.000
_cell.length_b   1.000
_cell.length_c   1.000
_cell.angle_alpha   90.00
_cell.angle_beta   90.00
_cell.angle_gamma   90.00
#
_symmetry.space_group_name_H-M   'P 1'
#
loop_
_entity.id
_entity.type
_entity.pdbx_description
1 polymer ?
#
loop_
_entity_poly.entity_id
_entity_poly.type
_entity_poly.pdbx_seq_one_letter_code
_entity_poly.pdbx_strand_id
1 'polypeptide(L)'
;LTDAAGGKVYGRLFEIRGQDWPIVQHKEGFVTGMCVERPVRVRVDGQELEATAFVTNPRRASQDGPVSPRFVEALVRGAQAAGLPAEYVERLKRGA
;
A
#
# COMPACT_ATOMS: atom_id res chain seq x y z
N LEU A 1 6.79 3.24 -1.81
CA LEU A 1 7.48 2.09 -1.17
C LEU A 1 8.95 2.18 -1.55
N THR A 2 9.81 2.38 -0.56
CA THR A 2 11.26 2.37 -0.74
C THR A 2 11.80 1.07 -0.19
N ASP A 3 12.74 0.45 -0.90
CA ASP A 3 13.35 -0.79 -0.42
C ASP A 3 14.22 -0.50 0.80
N ALA A 4 13.98 -1.27 1.86
CA ALA A 4 14.75 -1.22 3.09
C ALA A 4 15.02 -2.66 3.54
N ALA A 5 16.29 -3.04 3.64
CA ALA A 5 16.67 -4.38 4.05
C ALA A 5 16.10 -4.72 5.43
N GLY A 6 15.41 -5.86 5.54
CA GLY A 6 14.71 -6.27 6.77
C GLY A 6 13.38 -5.55 7.05
N GLY A 7 13.04 -4.53 6.25
CA GLY A 7 11.76 -3.82 6.34
C GLY A 7 10.60 -4.72 5.94
N LYS A 8 9.49 -4.62 6.69
CA LYS A 8 8.24 -5.34 6.41
C LYS A 8 7.07 -4.37 6.32
N VAL A 9 6.24 -4.57 5.31
CA VAL A 9 4.98 -3.88 5.10
C VAL A 9 3.88 -4.93 5.01
N TYR A 10 2.85 -4.77 5.84
CA TYR A 10 1.66 -5.62 5.79
C TYR A 10 0.58 -4.90 4.99
N GLY A 11 -0.19 -5.68 4.26
CA GLY A 11 -1.27 -5.17 3.42
C GLY A 11 -2.32 -6.23 3.18
N ARG A 12 -3.32 -5.89 2.38
CA ARG A 12 -4.38 -6.79 1.95
C ARG A 12 -4.21 -7.09 0.47
N LEU A 13 -4.16 -8.38 0.13
CA LEU A 13 -4.19 -8.83 -1.25
C LEU A 13 -5.63 -8.84 -1.75
N PHE A 14 -5.86 -8.27 -2.94
CA PHE A 14 -7.15 -8.30 -3.62
C PHE A 14 -6.98 -8.99 -4.97
N GLU A 15 -7.89 -9.92 -5.26
CA GLU A 15 -8.05 -10.43 -6.62
C GLU A 15 -8.91 -9.44 -7.40
N ILE A 16 -8.38 -8.96 -8.53
CA ILE A 16 -9.04 -8.00 -9.41
C ILE A 16 -9.13 -8.61 -10.79
N ARG A 17 -10.33 -8.59 -11.38
CA ARG A 17 -10.51 -9.05 -12.76
C ARG A 17 -9.79 -8.10 -13.70
N GLY A 18 -9.15 -8.63 -14.74
CA GLY A 18 -8.38 -7.82 -15.69
C GLY A 18 -9.16 -6.66 -16.31
N GLN A 19 -10.47 -6.85 -16.56
CA GLN A 19 -11.36 -5.80 -17.07
C GLN A 19 -11.53 -4.59 -16.15
N ASP A 20 -11.37 -4.79 -14.83
CA ASP A 20 -11.55 -3.75 -13.81
C ASP A 20 -10.22 -3.04 -13.49
N TRP A 21 -9.09 -3.58 -13.98
CA TRP A 21 -7.77 -3.02 -13.73
C TRP A 21 -7.61 -1.55 -14.16
N PRO A 22 -8.12 -1.10 -15.33
CA PRO A 22 -8.05 0.30 -15.71
C PRO A 22 -8.76 1.25 -14.73
N ILE A 23 -9.81 0.77 -14.02
CA ILE A 23 -10.50 1.56 -13.01
C ILE A 23 -9.59 1.80 -11.81
N VAL A 24 -8.87 0.76 -11.37
CA VAL A 24 -7.90 0.87 -10.27
C VAL A 24 -6.76 1.80 -10.66
N GLN A 25 -6.18 1.64 -11.85
CA GLN A 25 -5.15 2.54 -12.38
C GLN A 25 -5.59 4.00 -12.38
N HIS A 26 -6.83 4.28 -12.79
CA HIS A 26 -7.37 5.63 -12.79
C HIS A 26 -7.48 6.20 -11.36
N LYS A 27 -7.94 5.40 -10.39
CA LYS A 27 -8.08 5.82 -8.99
C LYS A 27 -6.75 6.05 -8.28
N GLU A 28 -5.73 5.28 -8.63
CA GLU A 28 -4.38 5.42 -8.06
C GLU A 28 -3.60 6.58 -8.69
N GLY A 29 -4.13 7.21 -9.74
CA GLY A 29 -3.46 8.29 -10.47
C GLY A 29 -2.30 7.78 -11.34
N PHE A 30 -2.36 6.53 -11.79
CA PHE A 30 -1.37 5.95 -12.70
C PHE A 30 -1.36 6.69 -14.05
N VAL A 31 -2.55 6.96 -14.60
CA VAL A 31 -2.73 7.66 -15.88
C VAL A 31 -2.13 9.07 -15.85
N THR A 32 -2.17 9.73 -14.69
CA THR A 32 -1.60 11.08 -14.47
C THR A 32 -0.16 11.05 -13.99
N GLY A 33 0.45 9.86 -13.87
CA GLY A 33 1.82 9.65 -13.43
C GLY A 33 2.07 9.98 -11.95
N MET A 34 1.03 10.06 -11.11
CA MET A 34 1.14 10.25 -9.66
C MET A 34 1.78 9.03 -9.00
N CYS A 35 1.40 7.84 -9.45
CA CYS A 35 1.97 6.57 -9.03
C CYS A 35 2.55 5.80 -10.22
N VAL A 36 3.27 4.73 -9.92
CA VAL A 36 3.68 3.70 -10.86
C VAL A 36 3.28 2.34 -10.32
N GLU A 37 2.99 1.41 -11.22
CA GLU A 37 2.83 0.01 -10.87
C GLU A 37 4.18 -0.60 -10.54
N ARG A 38 4.20 -1.39 -9.48
CA ARG A 38 5.37 -2.10 -9.00
C ARG A 38 5.01 -3.57 -8.78
N PRO A 39 5.60 -4.49 -9.55
CA PRO A 39 5.53 -5.91 -9.25
C PRO A 39 6.15 -6.17 -7.88
N VAL A 40 5.45 -6.95 -7.06
CA VAL A 40 5.88 -7.35 -5.72
C VAL A 40 5.63 -8.82 -5.51
N ARG A 41 6.43 -9.43 -4.63
CA ARG A 41 6.16 -10.76 -4.10
C ARG A 41 5.68 -10.61 -2.67
N VAL A 42 4.55 -11.22 -2.36
CA VAL A 42 3.90 -11.14 -1.05
C VAL A 42 3.73 -12.54 -0.47
N ARG A 43 3.70 -12.63 0.86
CA ARG A 43 3.44 -13.88 1.56
C ARG A 43 2.04 -13.87 2.16
N VAL A 44 1.22 -14.85 1.79
CA VAL A 44 -0.15 -15.06 2.29
C VAL A 44 -0.25 -16.51 2.74
N ASP A 45 -0.61 -16.75 4.00
CA ASP A 45 -0.75 -18.08 4.59
C ASP A 45 0.47 -19.02 4.34
N GLY A 46 1.67 -18.43 4.38
CA GLY A 46 2.93 -19.14 4.16
C GLY A 46 3.33 -19.30 2.68
N GLN A 47 2.46 -18.97 1.74
CA GLN A 47 2.72 -19.07 0.30
C GLN A 47 3.19 -17.74 -0.28
N GLU A 48 4.15 -17.79 -1.21
CA GLU A 48 4.61 -16.62 -1.95
C GLU A 48 3.78 -16.45 -3.23
N LEU A 49 3.27 -15.24 -3.45
CA LEU A 49 2.44 -14.88 -4.59
C LEU A 49 2.99 -13.63 -5.27
N GLU A 50 2.89 -13.57 -6.60
CA GLU A 50 3.15 -12.35 -7.35
C GLU A 50 1.91 -11.46 -7.34
N ALA A 51 2.12 -10.16 -7.16
CA ALA A 51 1.07 -9.15 -7.13
C ALA A 51 1.59 -7.81 -7.65
N THR A 52 0.68 -6.87 -7.86
CA THR A 52 1.00 -5.50 -8.23
C THR A 52 0.61 -4.55 -7.12
N ALA A 53 1.56 -3.69 -6.72
CA ALA A 53 1.32 -2.57 -5.83
C ALA A 53 1.46 -1.25 -6.59
N PHE A 54 0.73 -0.23 -6.16
CA PHE A 54 0.95 1.15 -6.62
C PHE A 54 1.85 1.88 -5.64
N VAL A 55 2.87 2.56 -6.17
CA VAL A 55 3.81 3.35 -5.37
C VAL A 55 3.93 4.73 -5.95
N THR A 56 4.11 5.74 -5.11
CA THR A 56 4.36 7.12 -5.57
C THR A 56 5.48 7.12 -6.61
N ASN A 57 5.26 7.81 -7.72
CA ASN A 57 6.27 7.96 -8.76
C ASN A 57 7.53 8.61 -8.13
N PRO A 58 8.72 7.99 -8.22
CA PRO A 58 9.92 8.53 -7.58
C PRO A 58 10.26 9.97 -8.00
N ARG A 59 9.89 10.38 -9.22
CA ARG A 59 10.08 11.76 -9.71
C ARG A 59 9.14 12.78 -9.06
N ARG A 60 8.11 12.33 -8.37
CA ARG A 60 7.09 13.15 -7.67
C ARG A 60 7.06 12.89 -6.17
N ALA A 61 7.90 12.00 -5.66
CA ALA A 61 7.96 11.68 -4.25
C ALA A 61 8.50 12.89 -3.47
N SER A 62 7.83 13.26 -2.39
CA SER A 62 8.28 14.27 -1.43
C SER A 62 8.02 13.75 -0.02
N GLN A 63 8.84 14.20 0.93
CA GLN A 63 8.62 14.01 2.37
C GLN A 63 8.01 15.26 3.02
N ASP A 64 7.65 16.26 2.21
CA ASP A 64 7.13 17.52 2.70
C ASP A 64 5.70 17.37 3.23
N GLY A 65 5.50 17.91 4.43
CA GLY A 65 4.20 18.03 5.07
C GLY A 65 3.83 16.86 5.97
N PRO A 66 3.05 17.12 7.03
CA PRO A 66 2.57 16.05 7.92
C PRO A 66 1.54 15.18 7.20
N VAL A 67 1.51 13.89 7.54
CA VAL A 67 0.40 13.02 7.16
C VAL A 67 -0.85 13.44 7.92
N SER A 68 -1.96 13.59 7.20
CA SER A 68 -3.25 13.96 7.81
C SER A 68 -3.69 12.93 8.87
N PRO A 69 -4.10 13.36 10.08
CA PRO A 69 -4.63 12.45 11.10
C PRO A 69 -5.80 11.58 10.60
N ARG A 70 -6.69 12.16 9.78
CA ARG A 70 -7.83 11.41 9.20
C ARG A 70 -7.38 10.31 8.23
N PHE A 71 -6.26 10.52 7.54
CA PHE A 71 -5.68 9.50 6.68
C PHE A 71 -5.12 8.34 7.50
N VAL A 72 -4.39 8.65 8.59
CA VAL A 72 -3.90 7.64 9.54
C VAL A 72 -5.06 6.82 10.13
N GLU A 73 -6.13 7.48 10.58
CA GLU A 73 -7.32 6.79 11.09
C GLU A 73 -7.95 5.84 10.05
N ALA A 74 -8.01 6.25 8.79
CA ALA A 74 -8.52 5.41 7.71
C ALA A 74 -7.64 4.17 7.49
N LEU A 75 -6.31 4.32 7.53
CA LEU A 75 -5.37 3.19 7.46
C LEU A 75 -5.52 2.24 8.65
N VAL A 76 -5.66 2.78 9.86
CA VAL A 76 -5.85 1.98 11.09
C VAL A 76 -7.13 1.15 10.99
N ARG A 77 -8.26 1.77 10.61
CA ARG A 77 -9.53 1.06 10.41
C ARG A 77 -9.42 -0.03 9.35
N GLY A 78 -8.78 0.26 8.21
CA GLY A 78 -8.56 -0.70 7.14
C GLY A 78 -7.70 -1.89 7.58
N ALA A 79 -6.61 -1.62 8.30
CA ALA A 79 -5.71 -2.65 8.83
C ALA A 79 -6.41 -3.57 9.84
N GLN A 80 -7.21 -3.02 10.74
CA GLN A 80 -8.01 -3.78 11.70
C GLN A 80 -9.06 -4.65 11.00
N ALA A 81 -9.82 -4.09 10.05
CA ALA A 81 -10.82 -4.82 9.29
C ALA A 81 -10.22 -5.93 8.41
N ALA A 82 -8.95 -5.80 8.03
CA ALA A 82 -8.20 -6.82 7.30
C ALA A 82 -7.52 -7.86 8.21
N GLY A 83 -7.61 -7.73 9.54
CA GLY A 83 -6.99 -8.66 10.47
C GLY A 83 -5.46 -8.61 10.49
N LEU A 84 -4.86 -7.46 10.14
CA LEU A 84 -3.41 -7.30 10.16
C LEU A 84 -2.84 -7.39 11.59
N PRO A 85 -1.56 -7.77 11.78
CA PRO A 85 -0.98 -7.93 13.11
C PRO A 85 -1.13 -6.68 13.99
N ALA A 86 -1.47 -6.89 15.27
CA ALA A 86 -1.71 -5.79 16.21
C ALA A 86 -0.50 -4.84 16.32
N GLU A 87 0.72 -5.38 16.32
CA GLU A 87 1.95 -4.59 16.32
C GLU A 87 2.05 -3.62 15.13
N TYR A 88 1.54 -4.02 13.96
CA TYR A 88 1.54 -3.22 12.76
C TYR A 88 0.48 -2.11 12.83
N VAL A 89 -0.70 -2.43 13.36
CA VAL A 89 -1.76 -1.44 13.60
C VAL A 89 -1.28 -0.36 14.57
N GLU A 90 -0.59 -0.74 15.65
CA GLU A 90 0.00 0.22 16.59
C GLU A 90 1.11 1.07 15.96
N ARG A 91 1.90 0.50 15.02
CA ARG A 91 2.88 1.27 14.26
C ARG A 91 2.21 2.33 13.38
N LEU A 92 1.11 1.99 12.70
CA LEU A 92 0.35 2.95 11.90
C LEU A 92 -0.18 4.12 12.75
N LYS A 93 -0.69 3.85 13.96
CA LYS A 93 -1.18 4.90 14.87
C LYS A 93 -0.10 5.92 15.26
N ARG A 94 1.17 5.50 15.30
CA ARG A 94 2.32 6.38 15.62
C ARG A 94 2.79 7.23 14.43
N GLY A 95 2.26 7.00 13.22
CA GLY A 95 2.58 7.80 12.04
C GLY A 95 3.75 7.29 11.19
N ALA A 96 4.13 6.01 11.35
CA ALA A 96 5.25 5.25 10.77
C ALA A 96 6.31 4.87 11.82
#